data_AF-A0A957UUF2-F1
#
_entry.id   AF-A0A957UUF2-F1
#
_cell.length_a   1.000
_cell.length_b   1.000
_cell.length_c   1.000
_cell.angle_alpha   90.00
_cell.angle_beta   90.00
_cell.angle_gamma   90.00
#
_symmetry.space_group_name_H-M   'P 1'
#
loop_
_entity.id
_entity.type
_entity.pdbx_description
1 polymer ?
#
loop_
_entity_poly.entity_id
_entity_poly.type
_entity_poly.pdbx_seq_one_letter_code
_entity_poly.pdbx_strand_id
1 'polypeptide(L)'
;MSSDFTVAGFDAAGVTAGIKKNGNLDLALIASRTPCRAAGVFTQNAFAAAPVYYDKRLLEFNPMGIHGVVVNSGNANACTSVEGDANTKRTAEAVEQLIGASDNSVLVMSTGVIGVQLPMDKLLGGVPKVVDALRPDGWEDAAKAIMTTDTVHKVRTRAVTIGGQTVRMTGIVKGAGMIHPNMATMLSVVVTDAHIAQPLLQQALSTAADLSYNR
;
A
#
# COMPACT_ATOMS: atom_id res chain seq x y z
N MET A 1 -3.01 -16.70 -20.45
CA MET A 1 -3.47 -15.34 -20.82
C MET A 1 -2.79 -14.39 -19.86
N SER A 2 -1.84 -13.58 -20.31
CA SER A 2 -1.24 -12.54 -19.47
C SER A 2 -2.31 -11.48 -19.22
N SER A 3 -2.80 -11.37 -17.99
CA SER A 3 -3.80 -10.36 -17.63
C SER A 3 -3.13 -9.00 -17.51
N ASP A 4 -3.53 -8.05 -18.35
CA ASP A 4 -3.14 -6.64 -18.27
C ASP A 4 -3.64 -6.05 -16.94
N PHE A 5 -2.73 -5.81 -15.99
CA PHE A 5 -3.04 -5.22 -14.69
C PHE A 5 -2.95 -3.68 -14.68
N THR A 6 -2.58 -3.05 -15.79
CA THR A 6 -2.36 -1.60 -15.86
C THR A 6 -3.64 -0.83 -15.58
N VAL A 7 -3.52 0.31 -14.89
CA VAL A 7 -4.60 1.30 -14.70
C VAL A 7 -4.05 2.66 -15.10
N ALA A 8 -4.82 3.43 -15.88
CA ALA A 8 -4.34 4.71 -16.36
C ALA A 8 -3.99 5.64 -15.19
N GLY A 9 -2.82 6.27 -15.25
CA GLY A 9 -2.33 7.19 -14.21
C GLY A 9 -1.61 6.53 -13.03
N PHE A 10 -1.56 5.19 -12.96
CA PHE A 10 -0.88 4.47 -11.88
C PHE A 10 0.26 3.59 -12.40
N ASP A 11 1.37 3.62 -11.68
CA ASP A 11 2.52 2.75 -11.85
C ASP A 11 2.76 1.94 -10.57
N ALA A 12 3.36 0.75 -10.71
CA ALA A 12 3.67 -0.11 -9.58
C ALA A 12 5.08 -0.69 -9.71
N ALA A 13 5.68 -1.03 -8.58
CA ALA A 13 6.97 -1.69 -8.50
C ALA A 13 7.09 -2.56 -7.26
N GLY A 14 7.95 -3.57 -7.34
CA GLY A 14 8.41 -4.36 -6.20
C GLY A 14 9.88 -4.69 -6.35
N VAL A 15 10.66 -4.50 -5.28
CA VAL A 15 12.12 -4.73 -5.27
C VAL A 15 12.55 -5.44 -4.00
N THR A 16 13.77 -5.96 -3.99
CA THR A 16 14.45 -6.43 -2.79
C THR A 16 15.25 -5.27 -2.16
N ALA A 17 14.73 -4.73 -1.06
CA ALA A 17 15.43 -3.84 -0.14
C ALA A 17 16.30 -4.62 0.88
N GLY A 18 16.01 -5.92 1.09
CA GLY A 18 16.81 -6.81 1.93
C GLY A 18 16.36 -6.87 3.40
N ILE A 19 15.13 -6.41 3.67
CA ILE A 19 14.43 -6.54 4.96
C ILE A 19 14.21 -8.02 5.26
N LYS A 20 13.77 -8.80 4.26
CA LYS A 20 13.68 -10.26 4.36
C LYS A 20 15.05 -10.90 4.15
N LYS A 21 15.43 -11.80 5.05
CA LYS A 21 16.71 -12.53 4.99
C LYS A 21 16.81 -13.51 3.81
N ASN A 22 15.69 -13.92 3.23
CA ASN A 22 15.65 -14.89 2.12
C ASN A 22 15.90 -14.26 0.74
N GLY A 23 16.05 -12.92 0.65
CA GLY A 23 16.33 -12.23 -0.61
C GLY A 23 15.10 -12.01 -1.50
N ASN A 24 13.91 -12.44 -1.09
CA ASN A 24 12.68 -12.18 -1.82
C ASN A 24 12.36 -10.68 -1.84
N LEU A 25 11.56 -10.25 -2.83
CA LEU A 25 11.01 -8.91 -2.90
C LEU A 25 10.32 -8.55 -1.57
N ASP A 26 10.56 -7.35 -1.08
CA ASP A 26 10.14 -6.93 0.27
C ASP A 26 9.87 -5.42 0.41
N LEU A 27 9.95 -4.67 -0.69
CA LEU A 27 9.52 -3.28 -0.76
C LEU A 27 8.73 -3.06 -2.06
N ALA A 28 7.50 -2.57 -1.92
CA ALA A 28 6.63 -2.21 -3.03
C ALA A 28 6.31 -0.71 -3.01
N LEU A 29 6.07 -0.15 -4.20
CA LEU A 29 5.52 1.19 -4.35
C LEU A 29 4.42 1.14 -5.40
N ILE A 30 3.26 1.70 -5.05
CA ILE A 30 2.17 1.95 -5.98
C ILE A 30 2.02 3.46 -6.03
N ALA A 31 2.29 4.06 -7.18
CA ALA A 31 2.38 5.50 -7.34
C ALA A 31 1.33 5.99 -8.35
N SER A 32 0.67 7.10 -8.00
CA SER A 32 -0.13 7.89 -8.91
C SER A 32 0.73 8.98 -9.53
N ARG A 33 0.65 9.14 -10.86
CA ARG A 33 1.41 10.16 -11.60
C ARG A 33 0.95 11.59 -11.29
N THR A 34 -0.26 11.74 -10.76
CA THR A 34 -0.85 13.01 -10.33
C THR A 34 -1.48 12.82 -8.95
N PRO A 35 -1.68 13.89 -8.15
CA PRO A 35 -2.38 13.77 -6.88
C PRO A 35 -3.75 13.11 -7.07
N CYS A 36 -4.07 12.12 -6.24
CA CYS A 36 -5.32 11.38 -6.31
C CYS A 36 -6.07 11.38 -4.97
N ARG A 37 -7.36 11.08 -5.05
CA ARG A 37 -8.22 10.83 -3.90
C ARG A 37 -7.91 9.46 -3.32
N ALA A 38 -7.83 9.37 -2.00
CA ALA A 38 -7.60 8.11 -1.29
C ALA A 38 -8.60 7.94 -0.15
N ALA A 39 -8.94 6.69 0.14
CA ALA A 39 -9.77 6.29 1.26
C ALA A 39 -9.12 5.11 1.96
N GLY A 40 -9.39 4.95 3.26
CA GLY A 40 -8.79 3.92 4.08
C GLY A 40 -9.81 3.22 4.96
N VAL A 41 -9.60 1.93 5.17
CA VAL A 41 -10.19 1.15 6.26
C VAL A 41 -9.05 0.48 7.00
N PHE A 42 -9.11 0.49 8.31
CA PHE A 42 -7.98 0.13 9.16
C PHE A 42 -8.40 -0.87 10.23
N THR A 43 -7.41 -1.60 10.75
CA THR A 43 -7.63 -2.49 11.88
C THR A 43 -8.25 -1.75 13.08
N GLN A 44 -9.16 -2.43 13.77
CA GLN A 44 -9.73 -1.98 15.05
C GLN A 44 -8.94 -2.51 16.24
N ASN A 45 -7.86 -3.26 16.00
CA ASN A 45 -7.00 -3.78 17.05
C ASN A 45 -6.41 -2.62 17.88
N ALA A 46 -6.45 -2.76 19.20
CA ALA A 46 -5.88 -1.80 20.15
C ALA A 46 -4.36 -1.62 19.97
N PHE A 47 -3.67 -2.63 19.43
CA PHE A 47 -2.24 -2.61 19.13
C PHE A 47 -1.97 -2.42 17.63
N ALA A 48 -2.57 -1.39 17.05
CA ALA A 48 -2.30 -1.04 15.66
C ALA A 48 -0.83 -0.65 15.46
N ALA A 49 -0.28 -0.92 14.28
CA ALA A 49 1.10 -0.59 13.94
C ALA A 49 1.28 0.93 13.75
N ALA A 50 2.51 1.43 13.90
CA ALA A 50 2.85 2.83 13.62
C ALA A 50 2.31 3.34 12.26
N PRO A 51 2.47 2.61 11.13
CA PRO A 51 1.88 3.01 9.84
C PRO A 51 0.36 3.22 9.85
N VAL A 52 -0.39 2.46 10.66
CA VAL A 52 -1.85 2.61 10.73
C VAL A 52 -2.24 3.97 11.32
N TYR A 53 -1.54 4.41 12.36
CA TYR A 53 -1.81 5.72 12.97
C TYR A 53 -1.37 6.87 12.05
N TYR A 54 -0.24 6.71 11.36
CA TYR A 54 0.25 7.67 10.37
C TYR A 54 -0.76 7.85 9.23
N ASP A 55 -1.17 6.76 8.58
CA ASP A 55 -2.07 6.79 7.44
C ASP A 55 -3.46 7.35 7.80
N LYS A 56 -4.00 7.04 8.98
CA LYS A 56 -5.27 7.62 9.47
C LYS A 56 -5.19 9.15 9.53
N ARG A 57 -4.16 9.68 10.18
CA ARG A 57 -3.95 11.13 10.31
C ARG A 57 -3.70 11.78 8.95
N LEU A 58 -2.95 11.11 8.08
CA LEU A 58 -2.69 11.58 6.74
C LEU A 58 -3.98 11.68 5.91
N LEU A 59 -4.85 10.66 5.93
CA LEU A 59 -6.12 10.70 5.21
C LEU A 59 -7.13 11.70 5.80
N GLU A 60 -7.07 11.97 7.10
CA GLU A 60 -7.86 13.05 7.71
C GLU A 60 -7.37 14.44 7.25
N PHE A 61 -6.06 14.60 7.08
CA PHE A 61 -5.42 15.86 6.70
C PHE A 61 -5.48 16.13 5.18
N ASN A 62 -5.12 15.17 4.34
CA ASN A 62 -4.96 15.32 2.89
C ASN A 62 -5.53 14.14 2.09
N PRO A 63 -6.86 13.89 2.14
CA PRO A 63 -7.47 12.76 1.44
C PRO A 63 -7.46 12.90 -0.09
N MET A 64 -7.17 14.08 -0.63
CA MET A 64 -7.29 14.40 -2.06
C MET A 64 -5.95 14.63 -2.76
N GLY A 65 -4.84 14.64 -2.01
CA GLY A 65 -3.51 14.95 -2.52
C GLY A 65 -2.54 13.78 -2.36
N ILE A 66 -3.02 12.54 -2.39
CA ILE A 66 -2.17 11.36 -2.22
C ILE A 66 -1.48 11.01 -3.55
N HIS A 67 -0.20 10.68 -3.48
CA HIS A 67 0.64 10.29 -4.62
C HIS A 67 0.97 8.80 -4.65
N GLY A 68 0.67 8.05 -3.59
CA GLY A 68 0.87 6.61 -3.61
C GLY A 68 0.90 5.99 -2.23
N VAL A 69 1.30 4.72 -2.22
CA VAL A 69 1.52 3.93 -1.02
C VAL A 69 2.80 3.13 -1.17
N VAL A 70 3.69 3.25 -0.19
CA VAL A 70 4.88 2.41 -0.04
C VAL A 70 4.57 1.30 0.95
N VAL A 71 4.93 0.07 0.59
CA VAL A 71 4.64 -1.12 1.40
C VAL A 71 5.91 -1.91 1.61
N ASN A 72 6.32 -2.08 2.88
CA ASN A 72 7.40 -3.01 3.21
C ASN A 72 6.82 -4.32 3.78
N SER A 73 7.54 -5.42 3.56
CA SER A 73 7.22 -6.70 4.19
C SER A 73 8.44 -7.34 4.87
N GLY A 74 8.17 -8.25 5.80
CA GLY A 74 9.19 -8.86 6.67
C GLY A 74 9.31 -8.19 8.04
N ASN A 75 8.80 -6.97 8.21
CA ASN A 75 8.72 -6.25 9.48
C ASN A 75 7.41 -5.44 9.51
N ALA A 76 6.62 -5.57 10.58
CA ALA A 76 5.31 -4.93 10.71
C ALA A 76 5.37 -3.48 11.23
N ASN A 77 6.52 -3.02 11.72
CA ASN A 77 6.68 -1.76 12.43
C ASN A 77 5.56 -1.53 13.48
N ALA A 78 5.29 -2.60 14.24
CA ALA A 78 4.26 -2.65 15.26
C ALA A 78 4.91 -2.86 16.63
N CYS A 79 4.35 -2.23 17.67
CA CYS A 79 4.92 -2.22 19.02
C CYS A 79 6.35 -1.66 19.08
N THR A 80 6.66 -0.66 18.26
CA THR A 80 7.98 -0.03 18.09
C THR A 80 8.09 1.37 18.69
N SER A 81 7.03 1.83 19.37
CA SER A 81 6.96 3.12 20.07
C SER A 81 7.27 4.32 19.15
N VAL A 82 7.70 5.44 19.73
CA VAL A 82 7.99 6.72 19.05
C VAL A 82 9.00 6.59 17.91
N GLU A 83 9.93 5.64 18.01
CA GLU A 83 10.91 5.36 16.95
C GLU A 83 10.22 4.74 15.72
N GLY A 84 9.24 3.86 15.93
CA GLY A 84 8.41 3.30 14.85
C GLY A 84 7.60 4.37 14.11
N ASP A 85 7.05 5.33 14.85
CA ASP A 85 6.32 6.47 14.27
C ASP A 85 7.26 7.34 13.42
N ALA A 86 8.45 7.67 13.94
CA ALA A 86 9.46 8.43 13.21
C ALA A 86 9.94 7.68 11.96
N ASN A 87 10.16 6.36 12.05
CA ASN A 87 10.58 5.52 10.93
C ASN A 87 9.52 5.45 9.82
N THR A 88 8.23 5.46 10.19
CA THR A 88 7.13 5.53 9.23
C THR A 88 7.16 6.85 8.47
N LYS A 89 7.26 7.97 9.19
CA LYS A 89 7.34 9.31 8.58
C LYS A 89 8.55 9.45 7.64
N ARG A 90 9.74 9.00 8.08
CA ARG A 90 10.96 9.01 7.27
C ARG A 90 10.83 8.18 5.99
N THR A 91 10.06 7.08 6.05
CA THR A 91 9.79 6.23 4.87
C THR A 91 8.94 6.97 3.85
N ALA A 92 7.87 7.64 4.29
CA ALA A 92 7.02 8.47 3.42
C ALA A 92 7.83 9.61 2.79
N GLU A 93 8.55 10.39 3.60
CA GLU A 93 9.35 11.54 3.14
C GLU A 93 10.39 11.15 2.09
N ALA A 94 11.06 10.00 2.28
CA ALA A 94 12.05 9.51 1.33
C ALA A 94 11.42 9.19 -0.03
N VAL A 95 10.21 8.62 -0.04
CA VAL A 95 9.47 8.35 -1.28
C VAL A 95 8.99 9.66 -1.90
N GLU A 96 8.35 10.54 -1.12
CA GLU A 96 7.84 11.85 -1.55
C GLU A 96 8.92 12.66 -2.27
N GLN A 97 10.12 12.74 -1.67
CA GLN A 97 11.26 13.45 -2.25
C GLN A 97 11.67 12.88 -3.61
N LEU A 98 11.72 11.55 -3.75
CA LEU A 98 12.21 10.89 -4.96
C LEU A 98 11.18 10.90 -6.10
N ILE A 99 9.89 10.87 -5.78
CA ILE A 99 8.82 10.97 -6.79
C ILE A 99 8.42 12.42 -7.10
N GLY A 100 9.02 13.40 -6.40
CA GLY A 100 8.71 14.83 -6.57
C GLY A 100 7.31 15.23 -6.09
N ALA A 101 6.78 14.51 -5.09
CA ALA A 101 5.48 14.80 -4.49
C ALA A 101 5.61 15.80 -3.32
N SER A 102 4.50 16.44 -2.95
CA SER A 102 4.44 17.28 -1.76
C SER A 102 4.52 16.45 -0.48
N ASP A 103 5.03 17.05 0.60
CA ASP A 103 4.99 16.44 1.94
C ASP A 103 3.56 16.00 2.31
N ASN A 104 3.45 14.90 3.06
CA ASN A 104 2.16 14.34 3.50
C ASN A 104 1.27 13.98 2.30
N SER A 105 1.81 13.18 1.40
CA SER A 105 1.12 12.64 0.23
C SER A 105 1.38 11.15 -0.03
N VAL A 106 2.27 10.49 0.71
CA VAL A 106 2.52 9.05 0.57
C VAL A 106 2.06 8.27 1.80
N LEU A 107 1.17 7.31 1.59
CA LEU A 107 0.75 6.35 2.60
C LEU A 107 1.83 5.29 2.84
N VAL A 108 1.88 4.71 4.04
CA VAL A 108 2.88 3.70 4.42
C VAL A 108 2.19 2.49 5.01
N MET A 109 2.46 1.30 4.46
CA MET A 109 2.01 0.04 5.05
C MET A 109 3.19 -0.87 5.39
N SER A 110 3.08 -1.60 6.50
CA SER A 110 4.12 -2.54 6.95
C SER A 110 3.50 -3.86 7.38
N THR A 111 4.17 -4.98 7.10
CA THR A 111 3.72 -6.31 7.53
C THR A 111 4.88 -7.26 7.81
N GLY A 112 4.76 -8.10 8.83
CA GLY A 112 5.79 -9.07 9.19
C GLY A 112 5.97 -9.20 10.70
N VAL A 113 7.21 -9.32 11.15
CA VAL A 113 7.54 -9.50 12.58
C VAL A 113 7.15 -8.25 13.38
N ILE A 114 6.57 -8.46 14.57
CA ILE A 114 6.14 -7.43 15.53
C ILE A 114 7.20 -7.25 16.61
N GLY A 115 7.36 -6.03 17.16
CA GLY A 115 8.24 -5.75 18.30
C GLY A 115 9.73 -5.64 17.95
N VAL A 116 10.06 -5.53 16.65
CA VAL A 116 11.43 -5.37 16.16
C VAL A 116 11.52 -4.09 15.33
N GLN A 117 12.54 -3.27 15.57
CA GLN A 117 12.73 -2.04 14.79
C GLN A 117 12.92 -2.34 13.29
N LEU A 118 12.36 -1.47 12.47
CA LEU A 118 12.48 -1.53 11.02
C LEU A 118 13.95 -1.24 10.65
N PRO A 119 14.62 -2.09 9.82
CA PRO A 119 16.01 -1.85 9.45
C PRO A 119 16.09 -0.70 8.43
N MET A 120 16.08 0.52 8.93
CA MET A 120 15.92 1.74 8.12
C MET A 120 16.99 1.90 7.05
N ASP A 121 18.24 1.54 7.30
CA ASP A 121 19.29 1.62 6.28
C ASP A 121 18.97 0.79 5.04
N LYS A 122 18.38 -0.40 5.25
CA LYS A 122 17.94 -1.29 4.16
C LYS A 122 16.72 -0.74 3.45
N LEU A 123 15.72 -0.31 4.22
CA LEU A 123 14.50 0.26 3.66
C LEU A 123 14.81 1.49 2.82
N LEU A 124 15.52 2.47 3.38
CA LEU A 124 15.88 3.72 2.71
C LEU A 124 16.82 3.48 1.53
N GLY A 125 17.75 2.52 1.63
CA GLY A 125 18.56 2.08 0.49
C GLY A 125 17.76 1.35 -0.61
N GLY A 126 16.56 0.85 -0.29
CA GLY A 126 15.62 0.26 -1.24
C GLY A 126 14.71 1.27 -1.92
N VAL A 127 14.48 2.44 -1.32
CA VAL A 127 13.53 3.45 -1.86
C VAL A 127 13.95 3.93 -3.26
N PRO A 128 15.21 4.34 -3.53
CA PRO A 128 15.60 4.72 -4.90
C PRO A 128 15.34 3.61 -5.92
N LYS A 129 15.64 2.36 -5.55
CA LYS A 129 15.46 1.19 -6.42
C LYS A 129 13.98 0.95 -6.76
N VAL A 130 13.08 1.11 -5.79
CA VAL A 130 11.64 0.89 -6.03
C VAL A 130 11.05 2.02 -6.87
N VAL A 131 11.53 3.25 -6.70
CA VAL A 131 11.14 4.41 -7.52
C VAL A 131 11.61 4.24 -8.96
N ASP A 132 12.87 3.87 -9.17
CA ASP A 132 13.44 3.63 -10.51
C ASP A 132 12.75 2.46 -11.26
N ALA A 133 12.18 1.52 -10.51
CA ALA A 133 11.49 0.35 -11.06
C ALA A 133 10.00 0.58 -11.38
N LEU A 134 9.46 1.77 -11.08
CA LEU A 134 8.05 2.11 -11.34
C LEU A 134 7.73 1.99 -12.82
N ARG A 135 6.67 1.24 -13.12
CA ARG A 135 6.15 1.07 -14.47
C ARG A 135 4.68 0.67 -14.46
N PRO A 136 3.94 0.85 -15.58
CA PRO A 136 2.51 0.57 -15.63
C PRO A 136 2.17 -0.88 -15.28
N ASP A 137 3.03 -1.82 -15.67
CA ASP A 137 2.83 -3.27 -15.60
C ASP A 137 3.56 -3.94 -14.41
N GLY A 138 4.11 -3.17 -13.47
CA GLY A 138 4.88 -3.70 -12.32
C GLY A 138 4.05 -4.30 -11.18
N TRP A 139 2.75 -4.54 -11.41
CA TRP A 139 1.79 -5.00 -10.41
C TRP A 139 2.10 -6.37 -9.81
N GLU A 140 2.62 -7.31 -10.61
CA GLU A 140 2.98 -8.63 -10.09
C GLU A 140 4.14 -8.54 -9.11
N ASP A 141 5.14 -7.71 -9.40
CA ASP A 141 6.30 -7.54 -8.53
C ASP A 141 5.88 -6.84 -7.24
N ALA A 142 5.01 -5.83 -7.32
CA ALA A 142 4.40 -5.22 -6.14
C ALA A 142 3.63 -6.25 -5.30
N ALA A 143 2.79 -7.09 -5.94
CA ALA A 143 2.03 -8.14 -5.25
C ALA A 143 2.93 -9.18 -4.57
N LYS A 144 4.06 -9.54 -5.20
CA LYS A 144 5.07 -10.44 -4.62
C LYS A 144 5.81 -9.76 -3.46
N ALA A 145 6.14 -8.48 -3.60
CA ALA A 145 6.88 -7.71 -2.61
C ALA A 145 6.13 -7.53 -1.29
N ILE A 146 4.80 -7.51 -1.28
CA ILE A 146 4.01 -7.37 -0.06
C ILE A 146 3.78 -8.69 0.70
N MET A 147 4.07 -9.84 0.09
CA MET A 147 3.83 -11.17 0.69
C MET A 147 4.65 -11.39 1.98
N THR A 148 4.11 -12.18 2.92
CA THR A 148 4.90 -12.73 4.03
C THR A 148 4.91 -14.25 4.03
N THR A 149 3.89 -14.86 4.61
CA THR A 149 3.68 -16.31 4.67
C THR A 149 2.77 -16.81 3.55
N ASP A 150 2.33 -15.88 2.69
CA ASP A 150 1.59 -16.19 1.47
C ASP A 150 2.38 -17.17 0.59
N THR A 151 1.69 -18.19 0.06
CA THR A 151 2.28 -19.13 -0.91
C THR A 151 2.13 -18.67 -2.36
N VAL A 152 1.20 -17.75 -2.61
CA VAL A 152 0.93 -17.16 -3.92
C VAL A 152 0.68 -15.66 -3.80
N HIS A 153 1.17 -14.89 -4.77
CA HIS A 153 0.86 -13.47 -4.92
C HIS A 153 -0.60 -13.31 -5.38
N LYS A 154 -1.28 -12.26 -4.91
CA LYS A 154 -2.70 -12.04 -5.19
C LYS A 154 -2.86 -10.65 -5.83
N VAL A 155 -3.23 -10.66 -7.09
CA VAL A 155 -3.50 -9.47 -7.89
C VAL A 155 -4.72 -9.72 -8.76
N ARG A 156 -5.58 -8.71 -8.91
CA ARG A 156 -6.77 -8.80 -9.77
C ARG A 156 -7.07 -7.46 -10.40
N THR A 157 -7.45 -7.49 -11.67
CA THR A 157 -8.02 -6.35 -12.37
C THR A 157 -9.47 -6.59 -12.77
N ARG A 158 -10.26 -5.52 -12.88
CA ARG A 158 -11.61 -5.54 -13.44
C ARG A 158 -11.88 -4.23 -14.17
N ALA A 159 -12.48 -4.34 -15.35
CA ALA A 159 -13.05 -3.20 -16.08
C ALA A 159 -14.58 -3.20 -15.95
N VAL A 160 -15.17 -2.01 -15.80
CA VAL A 160 -16.62 -1.78 -15.72
C VAL A 160 -16.99 -0.50 -16.46
N THR A 161 -18.23 -0.38 -16.93
CA THR A 161 -18.72 0.87 -17.54
C THR A 161 -19.52 1.66 -16.52
N ILE A 162 -19.12 2.90 -16.25
CA ILE A 162 -19.78 3.83 -15.34
C ILE A 162 -20.05 5.13 -16.09
N GLY A 163 -21.31 5.57 -16.17
CA GLY A 163 -21.66 6.81 -16.88
C GLY A 163 -21.24 6.83 -18.36
N GLY A 164 -21.21 5.66 -19.02
CA GLY A 164 -20.76 5.53 -20.41
C GLY A 164 -19.25 5.47 -20.62
N GLN A 165 -18.44 5.58 -19.57
CA GLN A 165 -16.98 5.48 -19.64
C GLN A 165 -16.51 4.12 -19.11
N THR A 166 -15.54 3.50 -19.79
CA THR A 166 -14.86 2.30 -19.26
C THR A 166 -13.85 2.72 -18.22
N VAL A 167 -14.03 2.19 -17.02
CA VAL A 167 -13.18 2.40 -15.84
C VAL A 167 -12.52 1.07 -15.50
N ARG A 168 -11.28 1.12 -15.03
CA ARG A 168 -10.52 -0.05 -14.60
C ARG A 168 -10.06 0.08 -13.16
N MET A 169 -10.12 -1.04 -12.46
CA MET A 169 -9.65 -1.17 -11.09
C MET A 169 -8.65 -2.31 -11.01
N THR A 170 -7.49 -2.07 -10.41
CA THR A 170 -6.52 -3.12 -10.10
C THR A 170 -6.23 -3.11 -8.61
N GLY A 171 -6.26 -4.30 -8.00
CA GLY A 171 -5.97 -4.48 -6.59
C GLY A 171 -4.92 -5.56 -6.35
N ILE A 172 -4.09 -5.33 -5.35
CA ILE A 172 -3.18 -6.32 -4.76
C ILE A 172 -3.54 -6.53 -3.30
N VAL A 173 -3.39 -7.76 -2.83
CA VAL A 173 -3.67 -8.11 -1.43
C VAL A 173 -2.69 -9.16 -0.92
N LYS A 174 -2.37 -9.10 0.35
CA LYS A 174 -1.60 -10.13 1.05
C LYS A 174 -2.25 -10.47 2.38
N GLY A 175 -1.96 -11.65 2.87
CA GLY A 175 -2.54 -12.19 4.09
C GLY A 175 -2.86 -13.67 3.91
N ALA A 176 -2.24 -14.49 4.75
CA ALA A 176 -2.46 -15.94 4.77
C ALA A 176 -2.50 -16.51 6.21
N GLY A 177 -2.03 -15.76 7.20
CA GLY A 177 -2.11 -16.08 8.62
C GLY A 177 -2.40 -14.81 9.42
N MET A 178 -2.89 -14.96 10.66
CA MET A 178 -3.38 -13.84 11.48
C MET A 178 -4.40 -12.97 10.72
N ILE A 179 -5.36 -13.64 10.08
CA ILE A 179 -6.47 -13.03 9.34
C ILE A 179 -7.75 -13.29 10.12
N HIS A 180 -8.34 -12.21 10.61
CA HIS A 180 -9.65 -12.20 11.25
C HIS A 180 -10.36 -10.90 10.86
N PRO A 181 -11.67 -10.92 10.58
CA PRO A 181 -12.45 -9.70 10.37
C PRO A 181 -12.13 -8.61 11.38
N ASN A 182 -11.96 -7.36 10.92
CA ASN A 182 -11.67 -6.19 11.74
C ASN A 182 -10.34 -6.20 12.53
N MET A 183 -9.56 -7.29 12.49
CA MET A 183 -8.33 -7.48 13.29
C MET A 183 -7.15 -8.09 12.50
N ALA A 184 -7.27 -8.23 11.18
CA ALA A 184 -6.29 -8.93 10.35
C ALA A 184 -4.98 -8.16 10.13
N THR A 185 -3.89 -8.89 9.89
CA THR A 185 -2.64 -8.39 9.27
C THR A 185 -2.70 -8.40 7.74
N MET A 186 -3.91 -8.23 7.20
CA MET A 186 -4.17 -8.13 5.77
C MET A 186 -3.81 -6.73 5.29
N LEU A 187 -3.04 -6.65 4.20
CA LEU A 187 -2.82 -5.40 3.48
C LEU A 187 -3.43 -5.52 2.10
N SER A 188 -4.21 -4.52 1.70
CA SER A 188 -4.84 -4.44 0.39
C SER A 188 -4.70 -3.02 -0.14
N VAL A 189 -4.30 -2.91 -1.41
CA VAL A 189 -4.26 -1.64 -2.15
C VAL A 189 -5.09 -1.84 -3.41
N VAL A 190 -6.01 -0.92 -3.69
CA VAL A 190 -6.82 -0.90 -4.91
C VAL A 190 -6.70 0.48 -5.53
N VAL A 191 -6.38 0.55 -6.80
CA VAL A 191 -6.38 1.79 -7.58
C VAL A 191 -7.42 1.73 -8.68
N THR A 192 -7.87 2.91 -9.12
CA THR A 192 -8.85 3.05 -10.19
C THR A 192 -8.66 4.35 -10.94
N ASP A 193 -8.94 4.34 -12.24
CA ASP A 193 -9.04 5.55 -13.07
C ASP A 193 -10.44 6.19 -13.02
N ALA A 194 -11.32 5.71 -12.13
CA ALA A 194 -12.64 6.28 -11.92
C ALA A 194 -12.56 7.71 -11.38
N HIS A 195 -13.28 8.64 -12.02
CA HIS A 195 -13.50 9.96 -11.45
C HIS A 195 -14.63 9.91 -10.39
N ILE A 196 -14.24 9.73 -9.13
CA ILE A 196 -15.15 9.54 -7.99
C ILE A 196 -14.97 10.62 -6.92
N ALA A 197 -16.07 11.16 -6.39
CA ALA A 197 -16.02 12.15 -5.31
C ALA A 197 -15.56 11.52 -3.98
N GLN A 198 -14.85 12.29 -3.14
CA GLN A 198 -14.23 11.78 -1.92
C GLN A 198 -15.21 11.06 -0.97
N PRO A 199 -16.42 11.59 -0.66
CA PRO A 199 -17.35 10.88 0.22
C PRO A 199 -17.83 9.54 -0.36
N LEU A 200 -18.04 9.49 -1.68
CA LEU A 200 -18.45 8.27 -2.38
C LEU A 200 -17.33 7.25 -2.44
N LEU A 201 -16.07 7.69 -2.59
CA LEU A 201 -14.90 6.82 -2.55
C LEU A 201 -14.81 6.10 -1.19
N GLN A 202 -14.93 6.84 -0.09
CA GLN A 202 -14.92 6.24 1.25
C GLN A 202 -16.10 5.30 1.44
N GLN A 203 -17.32 5.69 1.04
CA GLN A 203 -18.50 4.83 1.15
C GLN A 203 -18.35 3.53 0.36
N ALA A 204 -17.85 3.62 -0.88
CA ALA A 204 -17.62 2.47 -1.74
C ALA A 204 -16.57 1.52 -1.13
N LEU A 205 -15.46 2.06 -0.61
CA LEU A 205 -14.42 1.27 0.05
C LEU A 205 -14.96 0.57 1.30
N SER A 206 -15.63 1.29 2.21
CA SER A 206 -16.17 0.70 3.44
C SER A 206 -17.18 -0.40 3.12
N THR A 207 -18.09 -0.15 2.18
CA THR A 207 -19.08 -1.15 1.76
C THR A 207 -18.41 -2.38 1.16
N ALA A 208 -17.41 -2.20 0.28
CA ALA A 208 -16.68 -3.31 -0.32
C ALA A 208 -15.93 -4.14 0.75
N ALA A 209 -15.29 -3.49 1.72
CA ALA A 209 -14.59 -4.15 2.81
C ALA A 209 -15.54 -4.99 3.70
N ASP A 210 -16.69 -4.44 4.06
CA ASP A 210 -17.70 -5.13 4.88
C ASP A 210 -18.38 -6.30 4.15
N LEU A 211 -18.47 -6.21 2.82
CA LEU A 211 -18.97 -7.29 1.99
C LEU A 211 -17.92 -8.36 1.65
N SER A 212 -16.65 -8.16 1.99
CA SER A 212 -15.55 -9.06 1.61
C SER A 212 -14.57 -9.33 2.75
N TYR A 213 -13.63 -8.42 3.01
CA TYR A 213 -12.52 -8.59 3.94
C TYR A 213 -12.92 -8.72 5.41
N ASN A 214 -14.04 -8.11 5.82
CA ASN A 214 -14.55 -8.16 7.19
C ASN A 214 -15.59 -9.27 7.40
N ARG A 215 -15.44 -10.41 6.71
CA ARG A 215 -16.34 -11.58 6.83
C ARG A 215 -15.61 -12.85 7.23
#